data_AF-A0A7G5N0Z9-F1
#
_entry.id   AF-A0A7G5N0Z9-F1
#
_cell.length_a   1.000
_cell.length_b   1.000
_cell.length_c   1.000
_cell.angle_alpha   90.00
_cell.angle_beta   90.00
_cell.angle_gamma   90.00
#
_symmetry.space_group_name_H-M   'P 1'
#
loop_
_entity.id
_entity.type
_entity.pdbx_description
1 polymer ?
#
loop_
_entity_poly.entity_id
_entity_poly.type
_entity_poly.pdbx_seq_one_letter_code
_entity_poly.pdbx_strand_id
1 'polypeptide(L)' 'MMLTVSEKVRVLLDRKKMTVGDLADRLGVTRQNLSNKLTRNNFAENDIAKLADALNCDFEIRFTDRDTNDFI' A
#
# COMPACT_ATOMS: atom_id res chain seq x y z
N MET A 1 -8.90 -14.45 5.58
CA MET A 1 -7.79 -13.65 6.15
C MET A 1 -7.67 -12.39 5.31
N MET A 2 -7.68 -11.20 5.91
CA MET A 2 -7.45 -9.96 5.15
C MET A 2 -5.95 -9.76 4.93
N LEU A 3 -5.56 -9.38 3.73
CA LEU A 3 -4.17 -9.05 3.42
C LEU A 3 -3.75 -7.77 4.16
N THR A 4 -2.53 -7.76 4.66
CA THR A 4 -1.83 -6.55 5.13
C THR A 4 -1.54 -5.60 3.97
N VAL A 5 -1.18 -4.35 4.27
CA VAL A 5 -0.79 -3.36 3.24
C VAL A 5 0.40 -3.88 2.42
N SER A 6 1.44 -4.41 3.09
CA SER A 6 2.60 -4.97 2.40
C SER A 6 2.23 -6.11 1.45
N GLU A 7 1.36 -7.04 1.86
CA GLU A 7 0.91 -8.14 1.00
C GLU A 7 0.08 -7.63 -0.19
N LYS A 8 -0.81 -6.65 0.03
CA LYS A 8 -1.57 -6.01 -1.06
C LYS A 8 -0.62 -5.37 -2.08
N VAL A 9 0.41 -4.66 -1.63
CA VAL A 9 1.43 -4.08 -2.52
C VAL A 9 2.14 -5.17 -3.32
N ARG A 10 2.54 -6.29 -2.71
CA ARG A 10 3.19 -7.41 -3.41
C ARG A 10 2.30 -8.02 -4.49
N VAL A 11 1.01 -8.22 -4.20
CA VAL A 11 0.04 -8.71 -5.17
C VAL A 11 -0.15 -7.74 -6.33
N LEU A 12 -0.21 -6.43 -6.05
CA LEU A 12 -0.35 -5.40 -7.08
C LEU A 12 0.89 -5.30 -7.98
N LEU A 13 2.08 -5.42 -7.41
CA LEU A 13 3.34 -5.47 -8.14
C LEU A 13 3.37 -6.65 -9.13
N ASP A 14 3.00 -7.85 -8.66
CA ASP A 14 2.94 -9.05 -9.50
C ASP A 14 1.94 -8.89 -10.67
N ARG A 15 0.71 -8.43 -10.36
CA ARG A 15 -0.33 -8.16 -11.37
C ARG A 15 0.12 -7.16 -12.43
N LYS A 16 0.94 -6.17 -12.05
CA LYS A 16 1.44 -5.12 -12.94
C LYS A 16 2.78 -5.45 -13.57
N LYS A 17 3.34 -6.64 -13.30
CA LYS A 17 4.70 -7.06 -13.73
C LYS A 17 5.77 -6.03 -13.35
N MET A 18 5.63 -5.44 -12.17
CA MET A 18 6.55 -4.44 -11.62
C MET A 18 7.37 -5.02 -10.49
N THR A 19 8.62 -4.59 -10.38
CA THR A 19 9.50 -4.92 -9.27
C THR A 19 9.35 -3.88 -8.13
N VAL A 20 9.89 -4.21 -6.96
CA VAL A 20 10.04 -3.22 -5.87
C VAL A 20 10.96 -2.07 -6.30
N GLY A 21 11.91 -2.31 -7.21
CA GLY A 21 12.75 -1.25 -7.77
C GLY A 21 11.91 -0.24 -8.54
N ASP A 22 11.09 -0.71 -9.47
CA ASP A 22 10.23 0.14 -10.29
C ASP A 22 9.28 1.00 -9.45
N LEU A 23 8.74 0.42 -8.37
CA LEU A 23 7.90 1.16 -7.42
C LEU A 23 8.70 2.18 -6.60
N ALA A 24 9.92 1.84 -6.19
CA ALA A 24 10.79 2.77 -5.48
C ALA A 24 11.16 3.97 -6.35
N ASP A 25 11.46 3.74 -7.63
CA ASP A 25 11.76 4.78 -8.61
C ASP A 25 10.55 5.72 -8.82
N ARG A 26 9.34 5.17 -8.95
CA ARG A 26 8.10 5.97 -9.02
C ARG A 26 7.83 6.80 -7.78
N LEU A 27 8.18 6.28 -6.61
CA LEU A 27 8.02 6.96 -5.33
C LEU A 27 9.15 7.95 -5.03
N GLY A 28 10.21 7.99 -5.86
CA GLY A 28 11.38 8.82 -5.62
C GLY A 28 12.18 8.42 -4.36
N VAL A 29 12.16 7.15 -3.99
CA VAL A 29 12.86 6.62 -2.80
C VAL A 29 13.82 5.51 -3.19
N THR A 30 14.77 5.18 -2.32
CA THR A 30 15.66 4.05 -2.57
C THR A 30 14.93 2.72 -2.43
N ARG A 31 15.31 1.73 -3.26
CA ARG A 31 14.81 0.35 -3.15
C ARG A 31 14.97 -0.24 -1.75
N GLN A 32 16.08 0.07 -1.06
CA GLN A 32 16.34 -0.41 0.30
C GLN A 32 15.34 0.20 1.29
N ASN A 33 15.05 1.50 1.19
CA ASN A 33 14.07 2.16 2.06
C ASN A 33 12.68 1.52 1.87
N LEU A 34 12.23 1.37 0.62
CA LEU A 34 10.95 0.74 0.34
C LEU A 34 10.89 -0.72 0.80
N SER A 35 11.95 -1.50 0.58
CA SER A 35 12.03 -2.90 1.05
C SER A 35 11.95 -2.98 2.58
N ASN A 36 12.69 -2.14 3.30
CA ASN A 36 12.62 -2.07 4.76
C ASN A 36 11.23 -1.66 5.25
N LYS A 37 10.56 -0.74 4.54
CA LYS A 37 9.20 -0.31 4.89
C LYS A 37 8.17 -1.43 4.69
N LEU A 38 8.26 -2.16 3.57
CA LEU A 38 7.43 -3.35 3.31
C LEU A 38 7.65 -4.44 4.36
N THR A 39 8.89 -4.68 4.79
CA THR A 39 9.20 -5.64 5.85
C THR A 39 8.62 -5.23 7.21
N ARG A 40 8.70 -3.94 7.56
CA ARG A 40 8.13 -3.42 8.82
C ARG A 40 6.61 -3.40 8.82
N ASN A 41 5.99 -3.36 7.64
CA ASN A 41 4.54 -3.30 7.44
C ASN A 41 3.85 -2.23 8.33
N ASN A 42 4.51 -1.07 8.46
CA ASN A 42 4.01 0.08 9.20
C ASN A 42 4.01 1.29 8.27
N PHE A 43 2.81 1.77 7.94
CA PHE A 43 2.57 2.82 6.96
C PHE A 43 1.68 3.88 7.58
N ALA A 44 2.06 5.16 7.42
CA ALA A 44 1.11 6.24 7.61
C ALA A 44 0.13 6.24 6.45
N GLU A 45 -1.07 6.79 6.64
CA GLU A 45 -2.08 6.94 5.59
C GLU A 45 -1.51 7.56 4.30
N ASN A 46 -0.76 8.65 4.43
CA ASN A 46 -0.13 9.33 3.30
C ASN A 46 0.87 8.42 2.54
N ASP A 47 1.49 7.45 3.21
CA ASP A 47 2.33 6.48 2.52
C ASP A 47 1.49 5.53 1.66
N ILE A 48 0.33 5.11 2.16
CA ILE A 48 -0.58 4.21 1.45
C ILE A 48 -1.18 4.93 0.24
N ALA A 49 -1.57 6.20 0.38
CA ALA A 49 -2.04 7.02 -0.73
C ALA A 49 -0.98 7.14 -1.84
N LYS A 50 0.28 7.42 -1.48
CA LYS A 50 1.39 7.48 -2.45
C LYS A 50 1.67 6.14 -3.12
N LEU A 51 1.60 5.03 -2.36
CA LEU A 51 1.73 3.69 -2.90
C LEU A 51 0.62 3.41 -3.93
N ALA A 52 -0.61 3.80 -3.61
CA ALA A 52 -1.77 3.59 -4.46
C ALA A 52 -1.65 4.37 -5.78
N ASP A 53 -1.28 5.64 -5.70
CA ASP A 53 -1.02 6.50 -6.86
C ASP A 53 0.12 5.93 -7.75
N ALA A 54 1.26 5.58 -7.15
CA ALA A 54 2.39 4.98 -7.87
C ALA A 54 2.05 3.63 -8.51
N LEU A 55 1.14 2.87 -7.87
CA LEU A 55 0.61 1.63 -8.39
C LEU A 55 -0.58 1.84 -9.34
N ASN A 56 -1.06 3.07 -9.57
CA ASN A 56 -2.25 3.35 -10.35
C ASN A 56 -3.46 2.51 -9.89
N CYS A 57 -3.84 2.69 -8.63
CA CYS A 57 -5.05 2.15 -8.02
C CYS A 57 -5.63 3.13 -6.99
N ASP A 58 -6.92 3.03 -6.73
CA ASP A 58 -7.58 3.82 -5.70
C ASP A 58 -7.34 3.23 -4.31
N PHE A 59 -7.21 4.12 -3.33
CA PHE A 59 -7.14 3.78 -1.92
C PHE A 59 -8.23 4.52 -1.16
N GLU A 60 -9.09 3.75 -0.48
CA GLU A 60 -10.16 4.27 0.36
C GLU A 60 -9.96 3.77 1.79
N ILE A 61 -10.17 4.66 2.77
CA ILE A 61 -10.29 4.32 4.18
C ILE A 61 -11.77 4.26 4.51
N ARG A 62 -12.19 3.18 5.17
CA ARG A 62 -13.56 2.98 5.62
C ARG A 62 -13.58 2.82 7.13
N PHE A 63 -14.42 3.61 7.79
CA PHE A 63 -14.75 3.38 9.18
C PHE A 63 -16.07 2.61 9.26
N THR A 64 -16.23 1.82 10.32
CA THR A 64 -17.47 1.11 10.61
C THR A 64 -17.82 1.42 12.05
N ASP A 65 -18.94 2.09 12.24
CA ASP A 65 -19.52 2.30 13.56
C ASP A 65 -19.87 0.92 14.15
N ARG A 66 -19.37 0.60 15.34
CA ARG A 66 -19.57 -0.73 15.93
C ARG A 66 -20.92 -0.87 16.61
N ASP A 67 -21.57 0.23 16.92
CA ASP A 67 -22.87 0.26 17.57
C ASP A 67 -23.98 0.16 16.52
N THR A 68 -23.84 0.85 15.39
CA THR A 68 -24.86 0.85 14.31
C THR A 68 -24.55 -0.08 13.14
N ASN A 69 -23.29 -0.51 12.98
CA ASN A 69 -22.77 -1.19 11.78
C ASN A 69 -22.84 -0.37 10.49
N ASP A 70 -23.03 0.95 10.59
CA ASP A 70 -23.01 1.83 9.44
C ASP A 70 -21.58 2.17 8.99
N PHE A 71 -21.45 2.47 7.70
CA PHE A 71 -20.21 2.98 7.13
C PHE A 71 -20.12 4.49 7.31
N ILE A 72 -18.94 4.98 7.72
CA ILE A 72 -18.59 6.40 7.79
C ILE A 72 -17.49 6.66 6.77
#